data_AF-A0A969YDD5-F1
#
_entry.id   AF-A0A969YDD5-F1
#
_cell.length_a   1.000
_cell.length_b   1.000
_cell.length_c   1.000
_cell.angle_alpha   90.00
_cell.angle_beta   90.00
_cell.angle_gamma   90.00
#
_symmetry.space_group_name_H-M   'P 1'
#
loop_
_entity.id
_entity.type
_entity.pdbx_description
1 polymer ?
#
loop_
_entity_poly.entity_id
_entity_poly.type
_entity_poly.pdbx_seq_one_letter_code
_entity_poly.pdbx_strand_id
1 'polypeptide(L)'
;MSSSASAENQTGNQPSAPCPFYLAWRTSAIASAVFCAVVALAILVRDFASQKEDPLNAPTLAALKQQLITSPNDESLKQKIRELDLRVRRDYFTVLRFKQTGAWLLVIGMAVFLYSARKAARLRETPPIPGPASDPTESHLRAAAHARHVAIAAMALFAIASLGLAIPHRSRVPATEAEIEKLLAGGASTETNAAPLPTPAEAAANWPRFLGPTGNAFATNVSIPDAIDPTNKVGVCWRTPVGLFGYSSPVVWGDRVFLTSGDETNRYVLCYDANSGELLWQRLVRDLPGSPQKQPEIPAGTGFAAPSPATDGQRVYAIFGNGDLAAFKFDGTLAWGKNMGVPDNPYGHAQSLLVWRDRLIVPIDQSEAEKNRSKLFMLEGATGKVVWEKTRPVPSSWATPVLIEAGGLTQIITLGGSWVISYNAADGSELWRAECLSGEITPSPIFAADLVFAISPNDKIIAIRPDGRGDVTKTHLAWSYDENIPDIPSPVSNGAFVFVVSTPGVVTCLDAKTGAKAWDHDFELEVNATPAIAKDKIIMAGKKGRVVILQAGAEFKELARFDLGEEIFASPALVADRIYLRTAVALYCIGAPKPNAQATP
;
A
#
# COMPACT_ATOMS: atom_id res chain seq x y z
N MET A 1 102.43 44.58 -24.82
CA MET A 1 101.63 45.00 -26.00
C MET A 1 100.64 43.88 -26.30
N SER A 2 99.34 44.20 -26.28
CA SER A 2 98.23 43.70 -27.12
C SER A 2 98.27 42.21 -27.55
N SER A 3 97.25 41.35 -27.39
CA SER A 3 95.83 41.52 -27.73
C SER A 3 95.04 40.26 -27.33
N SER A 4 93.75 40.46 -27.07
CA SER A 4 92.64 39.52 -26.91
C SER A 4 92.36 38.57 -28.08
N ALA A 5 91.85 37.37 -27.76
CA ALA A 5 90.83 36.53 -28.44
C ALA A 5 90.97 35.10 -27.86
N SER A 6 89.97 34.27 -27.60
CA SER A 6 88.53 34.26 -27.91
C SER A 6 87.93 33.11 -27.09
N ALA A 7 86.80 33.37 -26.44
CA ALA A 7 85.96 32.35 -25.84
C ALA A 7 85.07 31.73 -26.91
N GLU A 8 84.96 30.40 -26.96
CA GLU A 8 83.77 29.76 -27.50
C GLU A 8 83.45 28.49 -26.71
N ASN A 9 82.23 28.49 -26.17
CA ASN A 9 81.74 27.67 -25.09
C ASN A 9 80.87 26.57 -25.71
N GLN A 10 81.28 25.31 -25.57
CA GLN A 10 80.41 24.16 -25.83
C GLN A 10 79.41 24.03 -24.68
N THR A 11 78.17 24.49 -24.84
CA THR A 11 77.08 24.14 -23.94
C THR A 11 76.08 23.24 -24.64
N GLY A 12 76.14 21.97 -24.24
CA GLY A 12 75.18 20.95 -24.62
C GLY A 12 73.75 21.32 -24.22
N ASN A 13 72.85 20.96 -25.13
CA ASN A 13 71.41 21.07 -25.07
C ASN A 13 70.85 20.40 -23.79
N GLN A 14 70.51 21.20 -22.76
CA GLN A 14 69.77 20.75 -21.59
C GLN A 14 68.27 20.93 -21.85
N PRO A 15 67.44 19.88 -21.77
CA PRO A 15 66.00 20.02 -21.96
C PRO A 15 65.39 20.83 -20.81
N SER A 16 64.63 21.87 -21.16
CA SER A 16 63.90 22.73 -20.21
C SER A 16 62.99 21.89 -19.30
N ALA A 17 63.04 22.16 -17.99
CA ALA A 17 62.22 21.46 -17.01
C ALA A 17 60.71 21.56 -17.34
N PRO A 18 59.95 20.44 -17.31
CA PRO A 18 58.53 20.47 -17.62
C PRO A 18 57.74 21.31 -16.63
N CYS A 19 56.68 21.97 -17.11
CA CYS A 19 55.79 22.81 -16.30
C CYS A 19 55.30 22.05 -15.04
N PRO A 20 55.38 22.62 -13.83
CA PRO A 20 54.99 21.95 -12.59
C PRO A 20 53.52 21.49 -12.59
N PHE A 21 52.64 22.22 -13.29
CA PHE A 21 51.25 21.81 -13.47
C PHE A 21 51.08 20.57 -14.37
N TYR A 22 51.93 20.39 -15.38
CA TYR A 22 51.93 19.18 -16.21
C TYR A 22 52.32 17.95 -15.38
N LEU A 23 53.33 18.08 -14.52
CA LEU A 23 53.72 17.03 -13.59
C LEU A 23 52.56 16.64 -12.66
N ALA A 24 51.86 17.62 -12.09
CA ALA A 24 50.71 17.37 -11.21
C ALA A 24 49.56 16.64 -11.92
N TRP A 25 49.17 17.08 -13.12
CA TRP A 25 48.10 16.40 -13.87
C TRP A 25 48.50 14.99 -14.33
N ARG A 26 49.78 14.79 -14.68
CA ARG A 26 50.31 13.49 -15.04
C ARG A 26 50.32 12.52 -13.84
N THR A 27 50.70 12.97 -12.65
CA THR A 27 50.67 12.12 -11.45
C THR A 27 49.24 11.79 -11.04
N SER A 28 48.29 12.73 -11.15
CA SER A 28 46.86 12.47 -10.92
C SER A 28 46.28 11.46 -11.92
N ALA A 29 46.66 11.53 -13.20
CA ALA A 29 46.26 10.53 -14.21
C ALA A 29 46.83 9.14 -13.89
N ILE A 30 48.09 9.03 -13.48
CA ILE A 30 48.70 7.74 -13.09
C ILE A 30 48.01 7.18 -11.84
N ALA A 31 47.78 8.02 -10.82
CA ALA A 31 47.14 7.60 -9.57
C ALA A 31 45.71 7.09 -9.79
N SER A 32 44.91 7.78 -10.61
CA SER A 32 43.55 7.35 -10.94
C SER A 32 43.51 6.06 -11.78
N ALA A 33 44.45 5.87 -12.70
CA ALA A 33 44.59 4.62 -13.45
C ALA A 33 44.94 3.43 -12.53
N VAL A 34 45.89 3.61 -11.61
CA VAL A 34 46.26 2.58 -10.62
C VAL A 34 45.08 2.26 -9.71
N PHE A 35 44.35 3.29 -9.24
CA PHE A 35 43.15 3.09 -8.44
C PHE A 35 42.09 2.25 -9.17
N CYS A 36 41.79 2.58 -10.43
CA CYS A 36 40.83 1.80 -11.23
C CYS A 36 41.28 0.34 -11.41
N ALA A 37 42.58 0.11 -11.65
CA ALA A 37 43.11 -1.25 -11.78
C ALA A 37 42.95 -2.07 -10.49
N VAL A 38 43.20 -1.46 -9.32
CA VAL A 38 43.04 -2.12 -8.01
C VAL A 38 41.56 -2.45 -7.75
N VAL A 39 40.64 -1.52 -8.02
CA VAL A 39 39.20 -1.76 -7.83
C VAL A 39 38.70 -2.86 -8.77
N ALA A 40 39.11 -2.85 -10.04
CA ALA A 40 38.76 -3.89 -11.00
C ALA A 40 39.28 -5.27 -10.56
N LEU A 41 40.53 -5.35 -10.11
CA LEU A 41 41.12 -6.58 -9.59
C LEU A 41 40.37 -7.08 -8.35
N ALA A 42 39.98 -6.21 -7.42
CA ALA A 42 39.23 -6.57 -6.23
C ALA A 42 37.85 -7.16 -6.57
N ILE A 43 37.16 -6.59 -7.56
CA ILE A 43 35.88 -7.11 -8.06
C ILE A 43 36.06 -8.50 -8.68
N LEU A 44 37.10 -8.69 -9.52
CA LEU A 44 37.38 -9.97 -10.17
C LEU A 44 37.75 -11.07 -9.16
N VAL A 45 38.60 -10.76 -8.17
CA VAL A 45 38.97 -11.70 -7.11
C VAL A 45 37.74 -12.12 -6.30
N ARG A 46 36.87 -11.16 -5.96
CA ARG A 46 35.64 -11.45 -5.21
C ARG A 46 34.64 -12.26 -6.03
N ASP A 47 34.52 -11.98 -7.32
CA ASP A 47 33.66 -12.74 -8.24
C ASP A 47 34.12 -14.21 -8.34
N PHE A 48 35.41 -14.41 -8.59
CA PHE A 48 36.01 -15.74 -8.67
C PHE A 48 35.87 -16.53 -7.36
N ALA A 49 36.03 -15.87 -6.21
CA ALA A 49 35.78 -16.48 -4.90
C ALA A 49 34.30 -16.87 -4.73
N SER A 50 33.37 -16.02 -5.17
CA SER A 50 31.93 -16.29 -5.04
C SER A 50 31.41 -17.41 -5.95
N GLN A 51 32.05 -17.65 -7.10
CA GLN A 51 31.67 -18.75 -7.99
C GLN A 51 31.95 -20.14 -7.39
N LYS A 52 32.89 -20.25 -6.44
CA LYS A 52 33.21 -21.52 -5.77
C LYS A 52 32.21 -21.92 -4.69
N GLU A 53 31.45 -20.97 -4.17
CA GLU A 53 30.43 -21.18 -3.13
C GLU A 53 29.07 -20.72 -3.66
N ASP A 54 28.45 -21.53 -4.53
CA ASP A 54 27.06 -21.26 -4.98
C ASP A 54 26.12 -21.35 -3.76
N PRO A 55 25.58 -20.22 -3.28
CA PRO A 55 24.82 -20.20 -2.04
C PRO A 55 23.46 -20.92 -2.18
N LEU A 56 22.94 -21.05 -3.40
CA LEU A 56 21.65 -21.69 -3.69
C LEU A 56 21.76 -23.22 -3.79
N ASN A 57 22.95 -23.73 -4.12
CA ASN A 57 23.22 -25.16 -4.28
C ASN A 57 24.18 -25.70 -3.22
N ALA A 58 24.35 -25.00 -2.11
CA ALA A 58 25.20 -25.46 -1.02
C ALA A 58 24.77 -26.89 -0.61
N PRO A 59 25.62 -27.92 -0.83
CA PRO A 59 25.24 -29.33 -0.59
C PRO A 59 24.80 -29.57 0.86
N THR A 60 25.29 -28.75 1.79
CA THR A 60 24.90 -28.71 3.19
C THR A 60 23.42 -28.33 3.39
N LEU A 61 22.89 -27.35 2.64
CA LEU A 61 21.49 -26.93 2.76
C LEU A 61 20.54 -27.99 2.18
N ALA A 62 20.95 -28.64 1.08
CA ALA A 62 20.21 -29.76 0.50
C ALA A 62 20.15 -30.96 1.46
N ALA A 63 21.28 -31.32 2.10
CA ALA A 63 21.34 -32.39 3.09
C ALA A 63 20.45 -32.10 4.32
N LEU A 64 20.46 -30.86 4.82
CA LEU A 64 19.62 -30.47 5.97
C LEU A 64 18.12 -30.46 5.62
N LYS A 65 17.75 -30.03 4.41
CA LYS A 65 16.37 -30.12 3.92
C LYS A 65 15.90 -31.57 3.82
N GLN A 66 16.77 -32.48 3.38
CA GLN A 66 16.48 -33.92 3.33
C GLN A 66 16.28 -34.50 4.74
N GLN A 67 17.09 -34.10 5.71
CA GLN A 67 16.91 -34.49 7.12
C GLN A 67 15.59 -33.95 7.72
N LEU A 68 15.13 -32.76 7.28
CA LEU A 68 13.87 -32.18 7.75
C LEU A 68 12.65 -32.98 7.26
N ILE A 69 12.75 -33.59 6.07
CA ILE A 69 11.69 -34.48 5.55
C ILE A 69 11.55 -35.72 6.44
N THR A 70 12.66 -36.27 6.94
CA THR A 70 12.64 -37.44 7.84
C THR A 70 12.25 -37.09 9.28
N SER A 71 12.46 -35.84 9.73
CA SER A 71 12.19 -35.39 11.10
C SER A 71 11.50 -34.02 11.13
N PRO A 72 10.23 -33.92 10.70
CA PRO A 72 9.54 -32.63 10.50
C PRO A 72 9.24 -31.84 11.78
N ASN A 73 9.33 -32.48 12.96
CA ASN A 73 9.09 -31.84 14.26
C ASN A 73 10.37 -31.44 15.00
N ASP A 74 11.55 -31.61 14.39
CA ASP A 74 12.81 -31.19 15.02
C ASP A 74 13.02 -29.67 14.89
N GLU A 75 12.68 -28.94 15.96
CA GLU A 75 12.83 -27.49 16.02
C GLU A 75 14.30 -27.03 15.95
N SER A 76 15.25 -27.84 16.40
CA SER A 76 16.68 -27.51 16.34
C SER A 76 17.18 -27.53 14.88
N LEU A 77 16.70 -28.49 14.10
CA LEU A 77 17.00 -28.63 12.68
C LEU A 77 16.38 -27.47 11.88
N LYS A 78 15.14 -27.08 12.19
CA LYS A 78 14.49 -25.89 11.57
C LYS A 78 15.26 -24.60 11.85
N GLN A 79 15.71 -24.40 13.09
CA GLN A 79 16.53 -23.24 13.44
C GLN A 79 17.85 -23.23 12.67
N LYS A 80 18.54 -24.37 12.58
CA LYS A 80 19.80 -24.51 11.83
C LYS A 80 19.62 -24.20 10.34
N ILE A 81 18.51 -24.63 9.75
CA ILE A 81 18.16 -24.31 8.35
C ILE A 81 17.90 -22.81 8.17
N ARG A 82 17.14 -22.19 9.09
CA ARG A 82 16.85 -20.74 9.05
C ARG A 82 18.12 -19.89 9.18
N GLU A 83 19.01 -20.26 10.09
CA GLU A 83 20.28 -19.56 10.30
C GLU A 83 21.20 -19.66 9.08
N LEU A 84 21.29 -20.85 8.48
CA LEU A 84 22.06 -21.06 7.25
C LEU A 84 21.46 -20.28 6.07
N ASP A 85 20.14 -20.32 5.88
CA ASP A 85 19.45 -19.55 4.84
C ASP A 85 19.67 -18.03 5.01
N LEU A 86 19.59 -17.53 6.25
CA LEU A 86 19.86 -16.13 6.56
C LEU A 86 21.31 -15.72 6.24
N ARG A 87 22.28 -16.58 6.58
CA ARG A 87 23.70 -16.36 6.29
C ARG A 87 23.94 -16.29 4.78
N VAL A 88 23.44 -17.28 4.06
CA VAL A 88 23.49 -17.40 2.59
C VAL A 88 22.95 -16.13 1.90
N ARG A 89 21.77 -15.65 2.32
CA ARG A 89 21.17 -14.41 1.77
C ARG A 89 22.02 -13.18 2.10
N ARG A 90 22.51 -13.07 3.33
CA ARG A 90 23.34 -11.94 3.76
C ARG A 90 24.64 -11.88 2.95
N ASP A 91 25.28 -13.03 2.73
CA ASP A 91 26.51 -13.12 1.96
C ASP A 91 26.28 -12.74 0.49
N TYR A 92 25.18 -13.22 -0.09
CA TYR A 92 24.74 -12.84 -1.44
C TYR A 92 24.56 -11.32 -1.59
N PHE A 93 23.77 -10.69 -0.71
CA PHE A 93 23.53 -9.24 -0.78
C PHE A 93 24.78 -8.41 -0.47
N THR A 94 25.71 -8.95 0.31
CA THR A 94 26.99 -8.29 0.58
C THR A 94 27.89 -8.31 -0.65
N VAL A 95 27.94 -9.44 -1.37
CA VAL A 95 28.65 -9.54 -2.66
C VAL A 95 28.03 -8.61 -3.70
N LEU A 96 26.69 -8.55 -3.77
CA LEU A 96 26.00 -7.68 -4.71
C LEU A 96 26.29 -6.19 -4.45
N ARG A 97 26.19 -5.75 -3.19
CA ARG A 97 26.54 -4.37 -2.80
C ARG A 97 28.00 -4.04 -3.07
N PHE A 98 28.93 -4.95 -2.75
CA PHE A 98 30.36 -4.75 -3.04
C PHE A 98 30.61 -4.52 -4.54
N LYS A 99 29.98 -5.31 -5.42
CA LYS A 99 30.09 -5.16 -6.88
C LYS A 99 29.47 -3.85 -7.37
N GLN A 100 28.29 -3.48 -6.89
CA GLN A 100 27.63 -2.22 -7.27
C GLN A 100 28.46 -1.00 -6.86
N THR A 101 28.95 -0.97 -5.62
CA THR A 101 29.82 0.12 -5.13
C THR A 101 31.13 0.16 -5.92
N GLY A 102 31.74 -1.00 -6.18
CA GLY A 102 32.94 -1.10 -7.01
C GLY A 102 32.74 -0.59 -8.44
N ALA A 103 31.60 -0.88 -9.06
CA ALA A 103 31.25 -0.38 -10.39
C ALA A 103 31.15 1.15 -10.42
N TRP A 104 30.50 1.76 -9.42
CA TRP A 104 30.43 3.22 -9.30
C TRP A 104 31.81 3.85 -9.07
N LEU A 105 32.67 3.25 -8.26
CA LEU A 105 34.04 3.71 -8.05
C LEU A 105 34.87 3.65 -9.33
N LEU A 106 34.68 2.64 -10.18
CA LEU A 106 35.33 2.55 -11.49
C LEU A 106 34.86 3.66 -12.44
N VAL A 107 33.56 3.95 -12.49
CA VAL A 107 33.01 5.02 -13.33
C VAL A 107 33.59 6.38 -12.91
N ILE A 108 33.59 6.67 -11.60
CA ILE A 108 34.14 7.92 -11.06
C ILE A 108 35.65 8.02 -11.30
N GLY A 109 36.40 6.94 -11.00
CA GLY A 109 37.84 6.89 -11.22
C GLY A 109 38.24 7.08 -12.69
N MET A 110 37.46 6.51 -13.61
CA MET A 110 37.64 6.68 -15.05
C MET A 110 37.39 8.12 -15.50
N ALA A 111 36.34 8.77 -14.96
CA ALA A 111 36.08 10.18 -15.27
C ALA A 111 37.24 11.09 -14.83
N VAL A 112 37.79 10.85 -13.63
CA VAL A 112 38.96 11.58 -13.11
C VAL A 112 40.20 11.32 -13.97
N PHE A 113 40.42 10.07 -14.39
CA PHE A 113 41.52 9.69 -15.29
C PHE A 113 41.43 10.44 -16.62
N LEU A 114 40.29 10.37 -17.30
CA LEU A 114 40.07 11.02 -18.60
C LEU A 114 40.24 12.54 -18.51
N TYR A 115 39.72 13.15 -17.45
CA TYR A 115 39.86 14.59 -17.23
C TYR A 115 41.33 14.99 -17.00
N SER A 116 42.03 14.27 -16.13
CA SER A 116 43.44 14.54 -15.80
C SER A 116 44.37 14.30 -16.98
N ALA A 117 44.15 13.21 -17.73
CA ALA A 117 44.89 12.90 -18.95
C ALA A 117 44.70 13.96 -20.03
N ARG A 118 43.46 14.47 -20.21
CA ARG A 118 43.16 15.55 -21.15
C ARG A 118 43.84 16.86 -20.76
N LYS A 119 43.87 17.20 -19.47
CA LYS A 119 44.59 18.40 -18.97
C LYS A 119 46.10 18.27 -19.14
N ALA A 120 46.67 17.10 -18.83
CA ALA A 120 48.09 16.83 -19.04
C ALA A 120 48.48 16.90 -20.53
N ALA A 121 47.65 16.38 -21.45
CA ALA A 121 47.89 16.44 -22.88
C ALA A 121 47.94 17.89 -23.41
N ARG A 122 46.99 18.73 -22.99
CA ARG A 122 46.96 20.16 -23.38
C ARG A 122 48.18 20.94 -22.89
N LEU A 123 48.66 20.65 -21.67
CA LEU A 123 49.82 21.32 -21.08
C LEU A 123 51.16 20.80 -21.62
N ARG A 124 51.15 19.74 -22.44
CA ARG A 124 52.33 19.18 -23.12
C ARG A 124 52.59 19.84 -24.48
N GLU A 125 51.62 20.56 -25.03
CA GLU A 125 51.80 21.31 -26.27
C GLU A 125 52.78 22.47 -26.03
N THR A 126 54.03 22.30 -26.47
CA THR A 126 55.00 23.40 -26.53
C THR A 126 54.70 24.26 -27.76
N PRO A 127 54.77 25.60 -27.66
CA PRO A 127 54.65 26.47 -28.82
C PRO A 127 55.70 26.08 -29.88
N PRO A 128 55.36 26.05 -31.18
CA PRO A 128 56.31 25.69 -32.22
C PRO A 128 57.44 26.71 -32.29
N ILE A 129 58.68 26.25 -32.14
CA ILE A 129 59.88 27.04 -32.40
C ILE A 129 60.12 27.01 -33.92
N PRO A 130 60.34 28.15 -34.61
CA PRO A 130 60.62 28.16 -36.03
C PRO A 130 61.93 27.41 -36.32
N GLY A 131 61.83 26.29 -37.02
CA GLY A 131 62.94 25.54 -37.60
C GLY A 131 62.63 25.24 -39.07
N PRO A 132 63.64 24.87 -39.89
CA PRO A 132 63.45 24.66 -41.32
C PRO A 132 62.35 23.64 -41.58
N ALA A 133 61.46 23.97 -42.52
CA ALA A 133 60.20 23.28 -42.76
C ALA A 133 60.37 21.76 -42.87
N SER A 134 59.86 21.04 -41.87
CA SER A 134 59.61 19.60 -42.01
C SER A 134 58.25 19.41 -42.68
N ASP A 135 58.19 18.42 -43.56
CA ASP A 135 57.05 18.11 -44.42
C ASP A 135 55.73 18.10 -43.61
N PRO A 136 54.76 19.00 -43.93
CA PRO A 136 53.51 19.12 -43.16
C PRO A 136 52.73 17.80 -43.14
N THR A 137 52.93 16.94 -44.14
CA THR A 137 52.26 15.64 -44.24
C THR A 137 52.66 14.69 -43.10
N GLU A 138 53.93 14.73 -42.66
CA GLU A 138 54.46 13.79 -41.65
C GLU A 138 54.05 14.15 -40.21
N SER A 139 53.96 15.45 -39.92
CA SER A 139 53.56 15.95 -38.59
C SER A 139 52.07 15.73 -38.29
N HIS A 140 51.21 15.95 -39.29
CA HIS A 140 49.78 15.64 -39.18
C HIS A 140 49.51 14.13 -39.05
N LEU A 141 50.29 13.29 -39.75
CA LEU A 141 50.20 11.84 -39.62
C LEU A 141 50.63 11.33 -38.23
N ARG A 142 51.70 11.90 -37.64
CA ARG A 142 52.15 11.54 -36.27
C ARG A 142 51.20 12.00 -35.18
N ALA A 143 50.62 13.20 -35.30
CA ALA A 143 49.59 13.69 -34.36
C ALA A 143 48.30 12.87 -34.44
N ALA A 144 47.86 12.51 -35.66
CA ALA A 144 46.72 11.63 -35.87
C ALA A 144 46.97 10.20 -35.37
N ALA A 145 48.19 9.66 -35.53
CA ALA A 145 48.58 8.36 -35.00
C ALA A 145 48.55 8.33 -33.45
N HIS A 146 49.07 9.38 -32.79
CA HIS A 146 49.02 9.48 -31.33
C HIS A 146 47.60 9.67 -30.80
N ALA A 147 46.78 10.50 -31.44
CA ALA A 147 45.36 10.64 -31.09
C ALA A 147 44.60 9.31 -31.25
N ARG A 148 44.93 8.55 -32.31
CA ARG A 148 44.40 7.20 -32.54
C ARG A 148 44.84 6.21 -31.46
N HIS A 149 46.09 6.23 -31.00
CA HIS A 149 46.53 5.36 -29.90
C HIS A 149 45.86 5.70 -28.56
N VAL A 150 45.64 6.99 -28.26
CA VAL A 150 44.91 7.42 -27.06
C VAL A 150 43.42 7.05 -27.15
N ALA A 151 42.81 7.21 -28.33
CA ALA A 151 41.42 6.79 -28.56
C ALA A 151 41.28 5.26 -28.48
N ILE A 152 42.24 4.48 -29.00
CA ILE A 152 42.27 3.02 -28.87
C ILE A 152 42.45 2.61 -27.41
N ALA A 153 43.32 3.27 -26.64
CA ALA A 153 43.48 2.99 -25.21
C ALA A 153 42.21 3.33 -24.40
N ALA A 154 41.56 4.45 -24.70
CA ALA A 154 40.29 4.84 -24.10
C ALA A 154 39.16 3.88 -24.47
N MET A 155 39.08 3.45 -25.75
CA MET A 155 38.13 2.43 -26.20
C MET A 155 38.42 1.05 -25.62
N ALA A 156 39.68 0.68 -25.43
CA ALA A 156 40.06 -0.58 -24.77
C ALA A 156 39.67 -0.57 -23.29
N LEU A 157 39.87 0.55 -22.59
CA LEU A 157 39.42 0.74 -21.20
C LEU A 157 37.89 0.75 -21.10
N PHE A 158 37.20 1.40 -22.04
CA PHE A 158 35.74 1.38 -22.12
C PHE A 158 35.21 -0.01 -22.46
N ALA A 159 35.89 -0.73 -23.36
CA ALA A 159 35.60 -2.11 -23.70
C ALA A 159 35.77 -3.02 -22.49
N ILE A 160 36.85 -2.89 -21.70
CA ILE A 160 37.07 -3.66 -20.47
C ILE A 160 36.01 -3.33 -19.40
N ALA A 161 35.65 -2.05 -19.22
CA ALA A 161 34.59 -1.64 -18.30
C ALA A 161 33.20 -2.16 -18.75
N SER A 162 32.92 -2.12 -20.05
CA SER A 162 31.70 -2.66 -20.64
C SER A 162 31.69 -4.20 -20.63
N LEU A 163 32.85 -4.87 -20.76
CA LEU A 163 32.97 -6.31 -20.63
C LEU A 163 32.66 -6.75 -19.20
N GLY A 164 33.07 -5.96 -18.19
CA GLY A 164 32.73 -6.18 -16.78
C GLY A 164 31.24 -5.99 -16.46
N LEU A 165 30.56 -5.09 -17.19
CA LEU A 165 29.10 -4.91 -17.13
C LEU A 165 28.31 -5.91 -17.99
N ALA A 166 28.95 -6.46 -19.03
CA ALA A 166 28.37 -7.38 -19.99
C ALA A 166 28.76 -8.85 -19.74
N ILE A 167 29.47 -9.18 -18.64
CA ILE A 167 29.57 -10.57 -18.18
C ILE A 167 28.13 -10.99 -17.87
N PRO A 168 27.52 -11.87 -18.67
CA PRO A 168 26.13 -12.22 -18.48
C PRO A 168 26.00 -12.80 -17.09
N HIS A 169 25.12 -12.21 -16.29
CA HIS A 169 24.55 -12.92 -15.15
C HIS A 169 23.99 -14.22 -15.71
N ARG A 170 24.67 -15.35 -15.49
CA ARG A 170 23.94 -16.60 -15.26
C ARG A 170 23.27 -16.47 -13.90
N SER A 171 22.36 -15.52 -13.76
CA SER A 171 21.35 -15.60 -12.73
C SER A 171 20.57 -16.86 -13.07
N ARG A 172 20.71 -17.91 -12.25
CA ARG A 172 19.79 -19.06 -12.24
C ARG A 172 18.40 -18.66 -11.71
N VAL A 173 18.04 -17.39 -11.83
CA VAL A 173 16.68 -16.90 -11.64
C VAL A 173 16.09 -16.91 -13.06
N PRO A 174 15.08 -17.76 -13.32
CA PRO A 174 14.50 -17.92 -14.65
C PRO A 174 13.98 -16.57 -15.15
N ALA A 175 14.42 -16.16 -16.35
CA ALA A 175 14.07 -14.88 -16.95
C ALA A 175 12.80 -14.96 -17.81
N THR A 176 12.30 -16.17 -18.06
CA THR A 176 11.13 -16.42 -18.89
C THR A 176 10.04 -17.18 -18.14
N GLU A 177 8.80 -16.85 -18.45
CA GLU A 177 7.58 -17.44 -17.88
C GLU A 177 7.54 -18.97 -18.08
N ALA A 178 8.02 -19.44 -19.24
CA ALA A 178 8.15 -20.87 -19.55
C ALA A 178 9.23 -21.60 -18.73
N GLU A 179 10.31 -20.94 -18.33
CA GLU A 179 11.32 -21.52 -17.43
C GLU A 179 10.85 -21.53 -15.98
N ILE A 180 10.07 -20.52 -15.57
CA ILE A 180 9.36 -20.49 -14.29
C ILE A 180 8.35 -21.64 -14.23
N GLU A 181 7.51 -21.83 -15.24
CA GLU A 181 6.58 -22.95 -15.33
C GLU A 181 7.29 -24.31 -15.28
N LYS A 182 8.43 -24.46 -15.98
CA LYS A 182 9.19 -25.71 -15.98
C LYS A 182 9.87 -26.01 -14.64
N LEU A 183 10.28 -24.97 -13.90
CA LEU A 183 10.82 -25.07 -12.54
C LEU A 183 9.73 -25.35 -11.50
N LEU A 184 8.54 -24.77 -11.67
CA LEU A 184 7.35 -25.04 -10.85
C LEU A 184 6.80 -26.46 -11.12
N ALA A 185 6.83 -26.91 -12.37
CA ALA A 185 6.36 -28.25 -12.77
C ALA A 185 7.27 -29.38 -12.26
N GLY A 186 8.56 -29.13 -12.07
CA GLY A 186 9.54 -30.11 -11.58
C GLY A 186 9.66 -30.20 -10.05
N GLY A 187 9.00 -29.28 -9.33
CA GLY A 187 9.05 -29.14 -7.89
C GLY A 187 7.65 -29.16 -7.29
N ALA A 188 6.86 -30.18 -7.62
CA ALA A 188 5.63 -30.48 -6.90
C ALA A 188 5.97 -30.98 -5.48
N SER A 189 6.49 -30.09 -4.64
CA SER A 189 6.07 -30.09 -3.24
C SER A 189 4.57 -29.88 -3.27
N THR A 190 3.83 -30.74 -2.59
CA THR A 190 2.38 -30.68 -2.39
C THR A 190 1.94 -29.25 -2.10
N GLU A 191 1.62 -28.50 -3.16
CA GLU A 191 0.87 -27.27 -3.07
C GLU A 191 -0.47 -27.69 -2.47
N THR A 192 -0.69 -27.25 -1.25
CA THR A 192 -2.01 -27.29 -0.65
C THR A 192 -2.89 -26.51 -1.62
N ASN A 193 -3.80 -27.19 -2.33
CA ASN A 193 -4.79 -26.60 -3.24
C ASN A 193 -5.37 -25.34 -2.59
N ALA A 194 -4.81 -24.17 -2.90
CA ALA A 194 -5.30 -22.92 -2.37
C ALA A 194 -6.63 -22.67 -3.09
N ALA A 195 -7.71 -22.52 -2.32
CA ALA A 195 -8.99 -22.20 -2.90
C ALA A 195 -8.84 -20.96 -3.81
N PRO A 196 -9.45 -20.95 -5.01
CA PRO A 196 -9.37 -19.81 -5.90
C PRO A 196 -9.87 -18.54 -5.17
N LEU A 197 -9.25 -17.40 -5.48
CA LEU A 197 -9.70 -16.12 -4.94
C LEU A 197 -11.08 -15.78 -5.49
N PRO A 198 -11.95 -15.11 -4.71
CA PRO A 198 -13.24 -14.70 -5.20
C PRO A 198 -13.13 -13.79 -6.42
N THR A 199 -14.04 -14.00 -7.36
CA THR A 199 -14.17 -13.10 -8.51
C THR A 199 -14.72 -11.73 -8.07
N PRO A 200 -14.50 -10.65 -8.84
CA PRO A 200 -15.13 -9.36 -8.55
C PRO A 200 -16.67 -9.43 -8.47
N ALA A 201 -17.29 -10.30 -9.28
CA ALA A 201 -18.73 -10.52 -9.24
C ALA A 201 -19.19 -11.19 -7.94
N GLU A 202 -18.45 -12.20 -7.45
CA GLU A 202 -18.73 -12.81 -6.14
C GLU A 202 -18.52 -11.80 -5.00
N ALA A 203 -17.46 -11.00 -5.04
CA ALA A 203 -17.25 -9.95 -4.05
C ALA A 203 -18.41 -8.93 -4.05
N ALA A 204 -18.89 -8.54 -5.24
CA ALA A 204 -20.01 -7.61 -5.40
C ALA A 204 -21.37 -8.20 -4.98
N ALA A 205 -21.53 -9.52 -4.99
CA ALA A 205 -22.71 -10.20 -4.49
C ALA A 205 -22.76 -10.30 -2.94
N ASN A 206 -21.66 -9.92 -2.27
CA ASN A 206 -21.49 -9.97 -0.82
C ASN A 206 -21.26 -8.56 -0.25
N TRP A 207 -21.01 -8.48 1.06
CA TRP A 207 -20.70 -7.25 1.78
C TRP A 207 -19.37 -7.37 2.56
N PRO A 208 -18.22 -7.41 1.86
CA PRO A 208 -16.96 -7.89 2.42
C PRO A 208 -16.27 -6.95 3.41
N ARG A 209 -16.72 -5.71 3.57
CA ARG A 209 -16.04 -4.65 4.34
C ARG A 209 -17.03 -3.55 4.73
N PHE A 210 -16.56 -2.59 5.52
CA PHE A 210 -17.31 -1.38 5.83
C PHE A 210 -17.84 -0.70 4.56
N LEU A 211 -19.13 -0.36 4.57
CA LEU A 211 -19.89 0.23 3.46
C LEU A 211 -19.88 -0.61 2.16
N GLY A 212 -19.71 -1.93 2.29
CA GLY A 212 -19.91 -2.88 1.20
C GLY A 212 -18.75 -2.95 0.21
N PRO A 213 -18.93 -3.67 -0.91
CA PRO A 213 -17.82 -4.05 -1.80
C PRO A 213 -17.08 -2.84 -2.41
N THR A 214 -17.76 -1.71 -2.58
CA THR A 214 -17.21 -0.48 -3.16
C THR A 214 -16.93 0.61 -2.12
N GLY A 215 -17.28 0.40 -0.85
CA GLY A 215 -17.18 1.45 0.18
C GLY A 215 -18.21 2.58 0.07
N ASN A 216 -19.24 2.44 -0.77
CA ASN A 216 -20.27 3.46 -1.05
C ASN A 216 -21.66 3.11 -0.45
N ALA A 217 -21.74 2.03 0.34
CA ALA A 217 -22.98 1.51 0.94
C ALA A 217 -24.16 1.37 -0.04
N PHE A 218 -23.87 1.04 -1.30
CA PHE A 218 -24.86 0.88 -2.36
C PHE A 218 -24.91 -0.55 -2.87
N ALA A 219 -26.07 -1.19 -2.75
CA ALA A 219 -26.37 -2.48 -3.36
C ALA A 219 -27.38 -2.31 -4.50
N THR A 220 -26.97 -2.61 -5.73
CA THR A 220 -27.80 -2.47 -6.94
C THR A 220 -28.82 -3.59 -7.11
N ASN A 221 -28.57 -4.75 -6.49
CA ASN A 221 -29.32 -5.99 -6.65
C ASN A 221 -30.02 -6.46 -5.37
N VAL A 222 -30.23 -5.56 -4.41
CA VAL A 222 -30.95 -5.84 -3.15
C VAL A 222 -32.26 -5.07 -3.16
N SER A 223 -33.36 -5.79 -3.00
CA SER A 223 -34.71 -5.26 -2.87
C SER A 223 -35.19 -5.42 -1.42
N ILE A 224 -35.68 -4.34 -0.83
CA ILE A 224 -36.22 -4.33 0.53
C ILE A 224 -37.74 -4.51 0.47
N PRO A 225 -38.35 -5.33 1.36
CA PRO A 225 -39.80 -5.44 1.46
C PRO A 225 -40.48 -4.08 1.64
N ASP A 226 -41.68 -3.92 1.08
CA ASP A 226 -42.45 -2.68 1.21
C ASP A 226 -43.09 -2.52 2.59
N ALA A 227 -43.32 -3.63 3.30
CA ALA A 227 -43.85 -3.63 4.66
C ALA A 227 -42.82 -4.20 5.64
N ILE A 228 -42.43 -3.39 6.62
CA ILE A 228 -41.56 -3.77 7.73
C ILE A 228 -42.23 -3.30 9.02
N ASP A 229 -42.54 -4.25 9.91
CA ASP A 229 -43.07 -3.98 11.24
C ASP A 229 -42.35 -4.90 12.24
N PRO A 230 -41.26 -4.42 12.85
CA PRO A 230 -40.47 -5.22 13.78
C PRO A 230 -41.25 -5.61 15.05
N THR A 231 -42.23 -4.79 15.47
CA THR A 231 -43.09 -5.06 16.64
C THR A 231 -43.90 -6.33 16.43
N ASN A 232 -44.48 -6.48 15.24
CA ASN A 232 -45.26 -7.66 14.86
C ASN A 232 -44.43 -8.71 14.10
N LYS A 233 -43.11 -8.55 14.07
CA LYS A 233 -42.14 -9.42 13.35
C LYS A 233 -42.40 -9.54 11.84
N VAL A 234 -43.09 -8.56 11.24
CA VAL A 234 -43.29 -8.52 9.79
C VAL A 234 -42.01 -8.02 9.13
N GLY A 235 -41.48 -8.79 8.18
CA GLY A 235 -40.24 -8.46 7.49
C GLY A 235 -38.98 -8.65 8.35
N VAL A 236 -39.06 -9.26 9.54
CA VAL A 236 -37.89 -9.61 10.37
C VAL A 236 -37.63 -11.11 10.25
N CYS A 237 -36.49 -11.49 9.69
CA CYS A 237 -36.07 -12.89 9.57
C CYS A 237 -35.68 -13.44 10.94
N TRP A 238 -34.82 -12.71 11.66
CA TRP A 238 -34.33 -13.10 12.98
C TRP A 238 -33.74 -11.88 13.71
N ARG A 239 -33.62 -12.03 15.03
CA ARG A 239 -32.95 -11.09 15.93
C ARG A 239 -32.14 -11.90 16.95
N THR A 240 -30.83 -11.69 16.99
CA THR A 240 -29.92 -12.41 17.88
C THR A 240 -29.21 -11.44 18.82
N PRO A 241 -29.21 -11.67 20.15
CA PRO A 241 -28.44 -10.85 21.07
C PRO A 241 -26.94 -10.84 20.72
N VAL A 242 -26.32 -9.67 20.83
CA VAL A 242 -24.86 -9.48 20.70
C VAL A 242 -24.34 -9.23 22.11
N GLY A 243 -23.43 -10.08 22.60
CA GLY A 243 -23.01 -10.08 23.99
C GLY A 243 -22.27 -8.80 24.40
N LEU A 244 -21.03 -8.64 23.94
CA LEU A 244 -20.26 -7.42 24.18
C LEU A 244 -20.58 -6.36 23.12
N PHE A 245 -20.63 -5.12 23.56
CA PHE A 245 -20.85 -3.96 22.71
C PHE A 245 -19.67 -3.72 21.75
N GLY A 246 -19.91 -2.91 20.72
CA GLY A 246 -18.96 -2.52 19.69
C GLY A 246 -19.67 -1.68 18.62
N TYR A 247 -18.90 -0.87 17.88
CA TYR A 247 -19.45 0.04 16.87
C TYR A 247 -19.34 -0.52 15.44
N SER A 248 -18.72 -1.68 15.26
CA SER A 248 -18.54 -2.25 13.93
C SER A 248 -19.86 -2.56 13.23
N SER A 249 -19.86 -2.26 11.94
CA SER A 249 -20.95 -2.61 11.03
C SER A 249 -20.83 -4.07 10.58
N PRO A 250 -21.95 -4.75 10.30
CA PRO A 250 -21.92 -6.13 9.82
C PRO A 250 -21.15 -6.29 8.51
N VAL A 251 -20.36 -7.35 8.42
CA VAL A 251 -19.77 -7.85 7.17
C VAL A 251 -20.40 -9.17 6.82
N VAL A 252 -20.87 -9.33 5.59
CA VAL A 252 -21.66 -10.49 5.17
C VAL A 252 -20.98 -11.17 3.99
N TRP A 253 -20.72 -12.47 4.10
CA TRP A 253 -20.17 -13.26 3.01
C TRP A 253 -20.83 -14.64 2.97
N GLY A 254 -21.57 -14.92 1.89
CA GLY A 254 -22.31 -16.15 1.71
C GLY A 254 -23.36 -16.34 2.79
N ASP A 255 -23.15 -17.33 3.64
CA ASP A 255 -23.99 -17.70 4.78
C ASP A 255 -23.46 -17.17 6.13
N ARG A 256 -22.47 -16.27 6.12
CA ARG A 256 -21.82 -15.78 7.35
C ARG A 256 -21.98 -14.28 7.52
N VAL A 257 -22.21 -13.88 8.77
CA VAL A 257 -22.17 -12.48 9.21
C VAL A 257 -21.08 -12.33 10.27
N PHE A 258 -20.17 -11.39 10.06
CA PHE A 258 -19.04 -11.11 10.95
C PHE A 258 -19.21 -9.77 11.66
N LEU A 259 -18.85 -9.74 12.94
CA LEU A 259 -18.81 -8.55 13.79
C LEU A 259 -17.56 -8.54 14.67
N THR A 260 -17.22 -7.35 15.17
CA THR A 260 -16.25 -7.17 16.26
C THR A 260 -16.95 -6.62 17.49
N SER A 261 -16.54 -7.09 18.67
CA SER A 261 -17.02 -6.59 19.96
C SER A 261 -15.86 -6.53 20.92
N GLY A 262 -15.89 -5.61 21.88
CA GLY A 262 -14.86 -5.64 22.90
C GLY A 262 -14.80 -4.44 23.84
N ASP A 263 -14.17 -4.70 24.97
CA ASP A 263 -13.84 -3.77 26.04
C ASP A 263 -12.32 -3.79 26.30
N GLU A 264 -11.88 -3.23 27.42
CA GLU A 264 -10.46 -3.23 27.83
C GLU A 264 -9.92 -4.64 28.11
N THR A 265 -10.77 -5.60 28.49
CA THR A 265 -10.36 -6.94 28.95
C THR A 265 -10.58 -8.02 27.91
N ASN A 266 -11.59 -7.91 27.05
CA ASN A 266 -11.91 -8.87 26.02
C ASN A 266 -12.21 -8.21 24.67
N ARG A 267 -11.62 -8.73 23.59
CA ARG A 267 -11.93 -8.32 22.20
C ARG A 267 -12.24 -9.56 21.38
N TYR A 268 -13.38 -9.57 20.71
CA TYR A 268 -13.89 -10.72 20.01
C TYR A 268 -14.12 -10.44 18.54
N VAL A 269 -13.85 -11.45 17.72
CA VAL A 269 -14.47 -11.61 16.40
C VAL A 269 -15.61 -12.60 16.56
N LEU A 270 -16.79 -12.22 16.06
CA LEU A 270 -18.02 -12.99 16.13
C LEU A 270 -18.43 -13.43 14.73
N CYS A 271 -18.93 -14.65 14.58
CA CYS A 271 -19.50 -15.15 13.34
C CYS A 271 -20.87 -15.75 13.60
N TYR A 272 -21.86 -15.24 12.87
CA TYR A 272 -23.24 -15.69 12.90
C TYR A 272 -23.62 -16.34 11.57
N ASP A 273 -24.56 -17.29 11.62
CA ASP A 273 -25.23 -17.79 10.43
C ASP A 273 -26.18 -16.72 9.87
N ALA A 274 -26.05 -16.39 8.60
CA ALA A 274 -26.84 -15.33 7.96
C ALA A 274 -28.32 -15.70 7.80
N ASN A 275 -28.67 -16.99 7.84
CA ASN A 275 -30.03 -17.47 7.63
C ASN A 275 -30.82 -17.63 8.93
N SER A 276 -30.20 -18.21 9.96
CA SER A 276 -30.83 -18.45 11.27
C SER A 276 -30.52 -17.37 12.30
N GLY A 277 -29.43 -16.62 12.12
CA GLY A 277 -28.91 -15.70 13.13
C GLY A 277 -28.15 -16.40 14.26
N GLU A 278 -27.91 -17.71 14.19
CA GLU A 278 -27.21 -18.46 15.23
C GLU A 278 -25.74 -18.04 15.33
N LEU A 279 -25.22 -17.88 16.55
CA LEU A 279 -23.79 -17.66 16.77
C LEU A 279 -23.02 -18.95 16.49
N LEU A 280 -22.31 -19.00 15.36
CA LEU A 280 -21.51 -20.15 14.95
C LEU A 280 -20.22 -20.26 15.77
N TRP A 281 -19.55 -19.13 15.98
CA TRP A 281 -18.37 -19.07 16.84
C TRP A 281 -18.08 -17.65 17.31
N GLN A 282 -17.35 -17.57 18.43
CA GLN A 282 -16.73 -16.36 18.95
C GLN A 282 -15.25 -16.65 19.25
N ARG A 283 -14.35 -15.72 18.88
CA ARG A 283 -12.91 -15.87 19.08
C ARG A 283 -12.33 -14.66 19.78
N LEU A 284 -11.71 -14.91 20.93
CA LEU A 284 -11.01 -13.92 21.72
C LEU A 284 -9.66 -13.58 21.06
N VAL A 285 -9.40 -12.29 20.89
CA VAL A 285 -8.15 -11.73 20.40
C VAL A 285 -7.40 -11.15 21.60
N ARG A 286 -6.33 -11.85 21.98
CA ARG A 286 -5.40 -11.48 23.05
C ARG A 286 -4.04 -12.12 22.82
N ASP A 287 -3.04 -11.63 23.55
CA ASP A 287 -1.69 -12.22 23.62
C ASP A 287 -1.03 -12.40 22.24
N LEU A 288 -1.31 -11.49 21.30
CA LEU A 288 -0.68 -11.54 19.99
C LEU A 288 0.78 -11.05 20.08
N PRO A 289 1.65 -11.46 19.15
CA PRO A 289 3.00 -10.92 19.06
C PRO A 289 2.98 -9.39 18.97
N GLY A 290 3.58 -8.74 19.97
CA GLY A 290 3.64 -7.27 20.08
C GLY A 290 2.47 -6.61 20.80
N SER A 291 1.47 -7.37 21.28
CA SER A 291 0.35 -6.78 22.03
C SER A 291 0.85 -5.99 23.25
N PRO A 292 0.21 -4.85 23.56
CA PRO A 292 0.63 -4.03 24.67
C PRO A 292 0.36 -4.73 26.01
N GLN A 293 1.31 -4.61 26.95
CA GLN A 293 1.15 -5.16 28.31
C GLN A 293 0.08 -4.40 29.10
N LYS A 294 0.00 -3.08 28.89
CA LYS A 294 -1.02 -2.21 29.44
C LYS A 294 -1.91 -1.73 28.31
N GLN A 295 -3.22 -1.91 28.44
CA GLN A 295 -4.16 -1.43 27.42
C GLN A 295 -4.16 0.10 27.36
N PRO A 296 -4.34 0.69 26.16
CA PRO A 296 -4.54 2.12 26.03
C PRO A 296 -5.83 2.55 26.72
N GLU A 297 -5.87 3.79 27.17
CA GLU A 297 -7.11 4.43 27.57
C GLU A 297 -7.85 4.88 26.31
N ILE A 298 -9.06 4.39 26.10
CA ILE A 298 -9.89 4.70 24.93
C ILE A 298 -11.26 5.17 25.43
N PRO A 299 -11.77 6.33 24.97
CA PRO A 299 -13.09 6.81 25.33
C PRO A 299 -14.19 5.82 24.96
N ALA A 300 -15.24 5.74 25.78
CA ALA A 300 -16.39 4.87 25.52
C ALA A 300 -17.03 5.13 24.15
N GLY A 301 -17.00 6.39 23.66
CA GLY A 301 -17.53 6.80 22.36
C GLY A 301 -16.84 6.18 21.14
N THR A 302 -15.63 5.62 21.31
CA THR A 302 -14.96 4.81 20.28
C THR A 302 -14.91 3.34 20.69
N GLY A 303 -14.55 3.07 21.95
CA GLY A 303 -14.39 1.71 22.46
C GLY A 303 -13.27 0.91 21.75
N PHE A 304 -13.12 -0.36 22.15
CA PHE A 304 -12.04 -1.21 21.63
C PHE A 304 -12.37 -1.90 20.29
N ALA A 305 -13.63 -1.84 19.85
CA ALA A 305 -14.13 -2.54 18.67
C ALA A 305 -14.92 -1.61 17.73
N ALA A 306 -14.40 -0.41 17.48
CA ALA A 306 -14.94 0.49 16.46
C ALA A 306 -14.78 -0.01 15.01
N PRO A 307 -13.59 -0.49 14.60
CA PRO A 307 -13.36 -0.89 13.22
C PRO A 307 -14.25 -2.06 12.82
N SER A 308 -14.88 -1.96 11.66
CA SER A 308 -15.56 -3.09 11.04
C SER A 308 -14.54 -4.11 10.55
N PRO A 309 -14.82 -5.43 10.66
CA PRO A 309 -13.95 -6.43 10.07
C PRO A 309 -13.96 -6.31 8.54
N ALA A 310 -13.10 -7.06 7.87
CA ALA A 310 -13.12 -7.21 6.42
C ALA A 310 -12.83 -8.66 6.02
N THR A 311 -13.23 -9.08 4.82
CA THR A 311 -12.98 -10.44 4.33
C THR A 311 -12.57 -10.47 2.87
N ASP A 312 -11.67 -11.41 2.55
CA ASP A 312 -11.27 -11.78 1.18
C ASP A 312 -12.05 -13.01 0.67
N GLY A 313 -13.14 -13.38 1.34
CA GLY A 313 -13.94 -14.56 1.03
C GLY A 313 -13.34 -15.89 1.50
N GLN A 314 -12.14 -15.88 2.08
CA GLN A 314 -11.48 -17.05 2.65
C GLN A 314 -11.18 -16.87 4.15
N ARG A 315 -10.92 -15.63 4.55
CA ARG A 315 -10.55 -15.22 5.90
C ARG A 315 -11.31 -13.96 6.27
N VAL A 316 -11.54 -13.79 7.56
CA VAL A 316 -12.02 -12.54 8.16
C VAL A 316 -10.87 -11.90 8.94
N TYR A 317 -10.68 -10.61 8.73
CA TYR A 317 -9.65 -9.78 9.33
C TYR A 317 -10.32 -8.79 10.28
N ALA A 318 -9.74 -8.58 11.46
CA ALA A 318 -10.24 -7.63 12.45
C ALA A 318 -9.07 -6.94 13.17
N ILE A 319 -9.19 -5.62 13.33
CA ILE A 319 -8.27 -4.79 14.10
C ILE A 319 -9.03 -4.12 15.26
N PHE A 320 -8.38 -3.98 16.41
CA PHE A 320 -8.96 -3.43 17.62
C PHE A 320 -8.25 -2.14 18.06
N GLY A 321 -8.87 -1.41 18.99
CA GLY A 321 -8.38 -0.11 19.47
C GLY A 321 -6.97 -0.13 20.06
N ASN A 322 -6.48 -1.30 20.49
CA ASN A 322 -5.12 -1.50 20.99
C ASN A 322 -4.09 -1.85 19.90
N GLY A 323 -4.50 -1.87 18.63
CA GLY A 323 -3.67 -2.21 17.47
C GLY A 323 -3.54 -3.71 17.20
N ASP A 324 -4.18 -4.59 17.99
CA ASP A 324 -4.18 -6.02 17.70
C ASP A 324 -4.95 -6.30 16.41
N LEU A 325 -4.28 -6.93 15.46
CA LEU A 325 -4.80 -7.34 14.16
C LEU A 325 -4.76 -8.86 14.06
N ALA A 326 -5.90 -9.48 13.80
CA ALA A 326 -6.04 -10.92 13.67
C ALA A 326 -6.76 -11.32 12.39
N ALA A 327 -6.37 -12.46 11.84
CA ALA A 327 -7.03 -13.11 10.72
C ALA A 327 -7.53 -14.49 11.14
N PHE A 328 -8.80 -14.77 10.88
CA PHE A 328 -9.42 -16.07 11.12
C PHE A 328 -9.92 -16.66 9.81
N LYS A 329 -9.83 -17.97 9.66
CA LYS A 329 -10.60 -18.70 8.65
C LYS A 329 -12.09 -18.63 8.99
N PHE A 330 -12.95 -18.92 8.02
CA PHE A 330 -14.41 -18.88 8.22
C PHE A 330 -14.93 -19.88 9.27
N ASP A 331 -14.20 -20.95 9.55
CA ASP A 331 -14.48 -21.89 10.64
C ASP A 331 -14.06 -21.37 12.04
N GLY A 332 -13.48 -20.17 12.12
CA GLY A 332 -13.00 -19.55 13.34
C GLY A 332 -11.59 -19.99 13.75
N THR A 333 -10.87 -20.74 12.93
CA THR A 333 -9.45 -21.07 13.19
C THR A 333 -8.58 -19.83 12.99
N LEU A 334 -7.73 -19.49 13.95
CA LEU A 334 -6.75 -18.41 13.83
C LEU A 334 -5.76 -18.75 12.70
N ALA A 335 -5.68 -17.90 11.68
CA ALA A 335 -4.70 -18.02 10.60
C ALA A 335 -3.38 -17.36 11.00
N TRP A 336 -3.44 -16.12 11.49
CA TRP A 336 -2.31 -15.37 12.03
C TRP A 336 -2.81 -14.19 12.86
N GLY A 337 -1.95 -13.61 13.70
CA GLY A 337 -2.22 -12.39 14.44
C GLY A 337 -0.93 -11.65 14.78
N LYS A 338 -1.02 -10.32 14.90
CA LYS A 338 0.07 -9.42 15.27
C LYS A 338 -0.48 -8.13 15.84
N ASN A 339 0.32 -7.40 16.60
CA ASN A 339 0.01 -6.01 16.93
C ASN A 339 0.63 -5.05 15.89
N MET A 340 -0.13 -4.04 15.50
CA MET A 340 0.26 -3.01 14.53
C MET A 340 0.76 -1.70 15.18
N GLY A 341 0.85 -1.69 16.51
CA GLY A 341 1.16 -0.53 17.33
C GLY A 341 -0.09 0.05 17.97
N VAL A 342 0.04 0.46 19.23
CA VAL A 342 -0.99 1.24 19.92
C VAL A 342 -1.06 2.64 19.29
N PRO A 343 -2.24 3.09 18.82
CA PRO A 343 -2.38 4.41 18.24
C PRO A 343 -2.01 5.51 19.24
N ASP A 344 -1.14 6.44 18.82
CA ASP A 344 -0.82 7.65 19.59
C ASP A 344 -1.83 8.76 19.27
N ASN A 345 -3.05 8.62 19.79
CA ASN A 345 -4.14 9.57 19.60
C ASN A 345 -5.18 9.43 20.75
N PRO A 346 -6.08 10.40 20.96
CA PRO A 346 -7.01 10.39 22.09
C PRO A 346 -8.23 9.46 21.94
N TYR A 347 -8.48 8.90 20.74
CA TYR A 347 -9.71 8.17 20.44
C TYR A 347 -9.49 6.68 20.12
N GLY A 348 -8.25 6.21 20.06
CA GLY A 348 -7.92 4.86 19.63
C GLY A 348 -8.05 4.65 18.11
N HIS A 349 -8.35 3.41 17.71
CA HIS A 349 -8.43 3.01 16.31
C HIS A 349 -9.89 2.86 15.85
N ALA A 350 -10.29 3.54 14.78
CA ALA A 350 -11.62 3.42 14.18
C ALA A 350 -11.63 3.21 12.65
N GLN A 351 -10.49 3.38 11.97
CA GLN A 351 -10.38 3.10 10.55
C GLN A 351 -10.62 1.61 10.30
N SER A 352 -11.58 1.28 9.43
CA SER A 352 -11.88 -0.11 9.09
C SER A 352 -10.91 -0.66 8.04
N LEU A 353 -10.82 -1.98 7.96
CA LEU A 353 -9.90 -2.66 7.05
C LEU A 353 -10.44 -2.71 5.61
N LEU A 354 -9.54 -2.73 4.62
CA LEU A 354 -9.91 -2.97 3.23
C LEU A 354 -9.25 -4.24 2.71
N VAL A 355 -9.91 -4.88 1.76
CA VAL A 355 -9.36 -6.02 1.03
C VAL A 355 -9.27 -5.67 -0.45
N TRP A 356 -8.13 -6.00 -1.05
CA TRP A 356 -7.90 -5.95 -2.48
C TRP A 356 -7.36 -7.29 -2.94
N ARG A 357 -8.20 -8.11 -3.56
CA ARG A 357 -7.88 -9.50 -3.93
C ARG A 357 -7.48 -10.32 -2.68
N ASP A 358 -6.26 -10.84 -2.65
CA ASP A 358 -5.64 -11.58 -1.55
C ASP A 358 -4.75 -10.69 -0.65
N ARG A 359 -4.96 -9.38 -0.70
CA ARG A 359 -4.21 -8.41 0.10
C ARG A 359 -5.13 -7.70 1.09
N LEU A 360 -4.57 -7.42 2.26
CA LEU A 360 -5.20 -6.67 3.33
C LEU A 360 -4.53 -5.30 3.44
N ILE A 361 -5.31 -4.23 3.34
CA ILE A 361 -4.83 -2.86 3.52
C ILE A 361 -5.19 -2.42 4.94
N VAL A 362 -4.18 -1.92 5.66
CA VAL A 362 -4.31 -1.46 7.05
C VAL A 362 -3.86 0.00 7.12
N PRO A 363 -4.80 0.96 7.19
CA PRO A 363 -4.47 2.35 7.49
C PRO A 363 -4.20 2.52 9.00
N ILE A 364 -3.21 3.34 9.36
CA ILE A 364 -2.93 3.74 10.74
C ILE A 364 -2.56 5.22 10.74
N ASP A 365 -3.55 6.08 10.92
CA ASP A 365 -3.31 7.51 11.10
C ASP A 365 -3.25 7.86 12.59
N GLN A 366 -2.18 8.52 13.02
CA GLN A 366 -1.90 8.80 14.44
C GLN A 366 -0.99 10.01 14.62
N SER A 367 -1.00 10.58 15.83
CA SER A 367 -0.19 11.73 16.21
C SER A 367 -0.44 12.96 15.33
N GLU A 368 0.48 13.92 15.41
CA GLU A 368 0.59 15.13 14.61
C GLU A 368 1.40 14.83 13.34
N ALA A 369 1.13 15.59 12.27
CA ALA A 369 1.71 15.35 10.95
C ALA A 369 3.25 15.39 10.96
N GLU A 370 3.83 16.29 11.74
CA GLU A 370 5.26 16.55 11.84
C GLU A 370 6.04 15.35 12.40
N LYS A 371 5.37 14.50 13.21
CA LYS A 371 6.00 13.29 13.77
C LYS A 371 6.08 12.13 12.76
N ASN A 372 5.42 12.24 11.60
CA ASN A 372 5.45 11.23 10.52
C ASN A 372 5.17 9.80 11.00
N ARG A 373 4.20 9.65 11.91
CA ARG A 373 3.85 8.37 12.53
C ARG A 373 2.70 7.64 11.82
N SER A 374 1.94 8.35 10.99
CA SER A 374 0.86 7.77 10.19
C SER A 374 1.41 6.89 9.08
N LYS A 375 0.76 5.75 8.82
CA LYS A 375 1.23 4.71 7.91
C LYS A 375 0.07 4.06 7.16
N LEU A 376 0.35 3.62 5.94
CA LEU A 376 -0.51 2.73 5.15
C LEU A 376 0.25 1.44 4.86
N PHE A 377 -0.33 0.32 5.26
CA PHE A 377 0.26 -1.00 5.04
C PHE A 377 -0.54 -1.77 4.00
N MET A 378 0.18 -2.52 3.17
CA MET A 378 -0.37 -3.61 2.39
C MET A 378 0.22 -4.92 2.91
N LEU A 379 -0.64 -5.83 3.34
CA LEU A 379 -0.26 -7.13 3.87
C LEU A 379 -0.74 -8.24 2.94
N GLU A 380 0.01 -9.35 2.89
CA GLU A 380 -0.48 -10.60 2.32
C GLU A 380 -1.59 -11.15 3.22
N GLY A 381 -2.79 -11.37 2.69
CA GLY A 381 -3.93 -11.84 3.48
C GLY A 381 -3.70 -13.20 4.14
N ALA A 382 -2.98 -14.10 3.46
CA ALA A 382 -2.72 -15.45 3.95
C ALA A 382 -1.78 -15.52 5.17
N THR A 383 -0.81 -14.60 5.27
CA THR A 383 0.27 -14.70 6.27
C THR A 383 0.41 -13.45 7.14
N GLY A 384 -0.23 -12.36 6.74
CA GLY A 384 -0.09 -11.03 7.33
C GLY A 384 1.24 -10.34 7.01
N LYS A 385 2.16 -10.94 6.23
CA LYS A 385 3.45 -10.33 5.92
C LYS A 385 3.27 -9.00 5.19
N VAL A 386 4.07 -8.00 5.55
CA VAL A 386 4.07 -6.70 4.88
C VAL A 386 4.60 -6.87 3.46
N VAL A 387 3.79 -6.50 2.47
CA VAL A 387 4.17 -6.41 1.06
C VAL A 387 4.82 -5.06 0.81
N TRP A 388 4.16 -3.98 1.26
CA TRP A 388 4.72 -2.65 1.28
C TRP A 388 4.13 -1.83 2.43
N GLU A 389 4.85 -0.77 2.81
CA GLU A 389 4.47 0.19 3.83
C GLU A 389 4.79 1.60 3.32
N LYS A 390 3.92 2.56 3.63
CA LYS A 390 4.12 3.98 3.29
C LYS A 390 3.84 4.86 4.48
N THR A 391 4.80 5.70 4.82
CA THR A 391 4.59 6.81 5.76
C THR A 391 3.67 7.84 5.11
N ARG A 392 2.70 8.33 5.89
CA ARG A 392 1.78 9.38 5.49
C ARG A 392 2.07 10.62 6.33
N PRO A 393 2.44 11.77 5.74
CA PRO A 393 2.71 13.00 6.48
C PRO A 393 1.39 13.72 6.83
N VAL A 394 0.53 13.05 7.59
CA VAL A 394 -0.81 13.52 8.00
C VAL A 394 -1.03 13.23 9.49
N PRO A 395 -1.83 14.05 10.19
CA PRO A 395 -2.18 13.78 11.58
C PRO A 395 -3.17 12.59 11.68
N SER A 396 -3.59 12.29 12.90
CA SER A 396 -4.65 11.31 13.20
C SER A 396 -5.92 11.54 12.36
N SER A 397 -6.52 10.46 11.89
CA SER A 397 -7.81 10.44 11.18
C SER A 397 -8.53 9.13 11.43
N TRP A 398 -9.86 9.15 11.36
CA TRP A 398 -10.73 7.99 11.56
C TRP A 398 -11.50 7.58 10.31
N ALA A 399 -11.29 8.29 9.19
CA ALA A 399 -11.89 7.95 7.90
C ALA A 399 -11.35 6.63 7.35
N THR A 400 -12.26 5.73 6.98
CA THR A 400 -11.91 4.47 6.33
C THR A 400 -11.60 4.74 4.84
N PRO A 401 -10.43 4.34 4.33
CA PRO A 401 -10.09 4.51 2.91
C PRO A 401 -11.06 3.79 1.96
N VAL A 402 -11.06 4.17 0.68
CA VAL A 402 -11.79 3.44 -0.39
C VAL A 402 -10.84 3.00 -1.51
N LEU A 403 -11.18 1.89 -2.18
CA LEU A 403 -10.49 1.42 -3.39
C LEU A 403 -11.30 1.85 -4.60
N ILE A 404 -10.65 2.47 -5.58
CA ILE A 404 -11.29 2.94 -6.80
C ILE A 404 -10.51 2.45 -8.02
N GLU A 405 -11.20 2.28 -9.13
CA GLU A 405 -10.57 2.06 -10.44
C GLU A 405 -10.67 3.36 -11.23
N ALA A 406 -9.54 4.03 -11.45
CA ALA A 406 -9.50 5.32 -12.15
C ALA A 406 -8.16 5.51 -12.86
N GLY A 407 -8.20 6.08 -14.07
CA GLY A 407 -6.99 6.28 -14.88
C GLY A 407 -6.25 4.99 -15.21
N GLY A 408 -6.97 3.86 -15.30
CA GLY A 408 -6.39 2.54 -15.57
C GLY A 408 -5.62 1.92 -14.39
N LEU A 409 -5.76 2.47 -13.18
CA LEU A 409 -5.10 2.00 -11.97
C LEU A 409 -6.12 1.76 -10.85
N THR A 410 -5.85 0.74 -10.03
CA THR A 410 -6.46 0.62 -8.71
C THR A 410 -5.81 1.64 -7.77
N GLN A 411 -6.60 2.58 -7.26
CA GLN A 411 -6.14 3.61 -6.34
C GLN A 411 -6.75 3.40 -4.94
N ILE A 412 -5.97 3.65 -3.89
CA ILE A 412 -6.42 3.73 -2.50
C ILE A 412 -6.59 5.21 -2.17
N ILE A 413 -7.83 5.64 -1.94
CA ILE A 413 -8.14 7.01 -1.55
C ILE A 413 -8.23 7.09 -0.03
N THR A 414 -7.41 7.96 0.54
CA THR A 414 -7.34 8.21 1.99
C THR A 414 -7.62 9.66 2.29
N LEU A 415 -8.13 9.94 3.48
CA LEU A 415 -8.27 11.29 4.01
C LEU A 415 -7.40 11.44 5.25
N GLY A 416 -6.81 12.62 5.48
CA GLY A 416 -6.03 12.88 6.68
C GLY A 416 -5.52 14.32 6.75
N GLY A 417 -5.77 14.97 7.89
CA GLY A 417 -5.54 16.41 8.04
C GLY A 417 -6.27 17.19 6.94
N SER A 418 -5.56 18.08 6.26
CA SER A 418 -6.13 18.87 5.16
C SER A 418 -6.23 18.14 3.82
N TRP A 419 -5.79 16.87 3.74
CA TRP A 419 -5.52 16.21 2.47
C TRP A 419 -6.49 15.07 2.13
N VAL A 420 -6.91 15.05 0.87
CA VAL A 420 -7.33 13.83 0.16
C VAL A 420 -6.11 13.32 -0.59
N ILE A 421 -5.70 12.06 -0.38
CA ILE A 421 -4.50 11.49 -0.99
C ILE A 421 -4.84 10.15 -1.66
N SER A 422 -4.37 10.00 -2.90
CA SER A 422 -4.47 8.78 -3.68
C SER A 422 -3.13 8.04 -3.74
N TYR A 423 -3.17 6.74 -3.49
CA TYR A 423 -2.03 5.84 -3.61
C TYR A 423 -2.29 4.75 -4.64
N ASN A 424 -1.28 4.33 -5.39
CA ASN A 424 -1.35 3.14 -6.22
C ASN A 424 -1.42 1.88 -5.33
N ALA A 425 -2.44 1.05 -5.48
CA ALA A 425 -2.59 -0.15 -4.66
C ALA A 425 -1.45 -1.17 -4.86
N ALA A 426 -0.80 -1.19 -6.03
CA ALA A 426 0.23 -2.16 -6.33
C ALA A 426 1.52 -1.95 -5.51
N ASP A 427 1.95 -0.70 -5.34
CA ASP A 427 3.26 -0.37 -4.76
C ASP A 427 3.23 0.73 -3.68
N GLY A 428 2.04 1.29 -3.40
CA GLY A 428 1.81 2.37 -2.45
C GLY A 428 2.39 3.72 -2.87
N SER A 429 2.79 3.91 -4.13
CA SER A 429 3.25 5.22 -4.60
C SER A 429 2.11 6.24 -4.54
N GLU A 430 2.39 7.45 -4.05
CA GLU A 430 1.43 8.56 -4.08
C GLU A 430 1.19 8.97 -5.54
N LEU A 431 -0.07 8.99 -5.97
CA LEU A 431 -0.46 9.34 -7.33
C LEU A 431 -0.82 10.82 -7.43
N TRP A 432 -1.71 11.27 -6.56
CA TRP A 432 -2.15 12.66 -6.47
C TRP A 432 -2.62 12.99 -5.05
N ARG A 433 -2.66 14.29 -4.73
CA ARG A 433 -3.19 14.81 -3.48
C ARG A 433 -3.94 16.13 -3.69
N ALA A 434 -4.93 16.41 -2.85
CA ALA A 434 -5.68 17.67 -2.86
C ALA A 434 -5.83 18.22 -1.42
N GLU A 435 -5.39 19.45 -1.20
CA GLU A 435 -5.56 20.17 0.07
C GLU A 435 -6.92 20.85 0.09
N CYS A 436 -7.92 20.19 0.67
CA CYS A 436 -9.30 20.68 0.62
C CYS A 436 -10.14 20.32 1.84
N LEU A 437 -9.54 19.66 2.83
CA LEU A 437 -10.20 19.26 4.07
C LEU A 437 -9.74 20.13 5.23
N SER A 438 -10.48 20.07 6.34
CA SER A 438 -10.12 20.69 7.61
C SER A 438 -10.72 19.91 8.78
N GLY A 439 -10.24 20.17 10.00
CA GLY A 439 -10.76 19.55 11.21
C GLY A 439 -10.36 18.09 11.42
N GLU A 440 -11.12 17.39 12.26
CA GLU A 440 -10.91 15.99 12.60
C GLU A 440 -11.65 15.07 11.63
N ILE A 441 -10.91 14.44 10.71
CA ILE A 441 -11.52 13.73 9.60
C ILE A 441 -12.05 12.37 10.03
N THR A 442 -13.38 12.22 10.05
CA THR A 442 -14.08 10.96 10.39
C THR A 442 -14.89 10.35 9.23
N PRO A 443 -15.61 11.13 8.37
CA PRO A 443 -16.38 10.56 7.28
C PRO A 443 -15.48 9.93 6.22
N SER A 444 -15.86 8.78 5.72
CA SER A 444 -15.10 8.04 4.70
C SER A 444 -15.39 8.60 3.30
N PRO A 445 -14.40 8.66 2.40
CA PRO A 445 -14.63 9.06 1.02
C PRO A 445 -15.36 7.96 0.24
N ILE A 446 -16.13 8.34 -0.77
CA ILE A 446 -16.78 7.41 -1.71
C ILE A 446 -16.36 7.73 -3.14
N PHE A 447 -16.61 6.78 -4.04
CA PHE A 447 -16.39 6.96 -5.48
C PHE A 447 -17.66 6.60 -6.25
N ALA A 448 -18.20 7.57 -6.97
CA ALA A 448 -19.38 7.43 -7.81
C ALA A 448 -19.39 8.51 -8.90
N ALA A 449 -20.11 8.28 -9.99
CA ALA A 449 -20.17 9.22 -11.11
C ALA A 449 -18.78 9.69 -11.62
N ASP A 450 -17.79 8.80 -11.59
CA ASP A 450 -16.38 9.06 -11.93
C ASP A 450 -15.70 10.16 -11.08
N LEU A 451 -16.27 10.46 -9.91
CA LEU A 451 -15.78 11.46 -8.96
C LEU A 451 -15.53 10.82 -7.59
N VAL A 452 -14.48 11.29 -6.92
CA VAL A 452 -14.23 11.05 -5.49
C VAL A 452 -14.98 12.11 -4.71
N PHE A 453 -15.86 11.70 -3.81
CA PHE A 453 -16.52 12.59 -2.86
C PHE A 453 -15.87 12.46 -1.49
N ALA A 454 -15.41 13.59 -0.94
CA ALA A 454 -14.80 13.67 0.38
C ALA A 454 -15.49 14.74 1.21
N ILE A 455 -15.68 14.48 2.50
CA ILE A 455 -16.28 15.44 3.43
C ILE A 455 -15.18 16.04 4.30
N SER A 456 -15.15 17.37 4.33
CA SER A 456 -14.54 18.20 5.36
C SER A 456 -15.59 18.39 6.46
N PRO A 457 -15.45 17.75 7.63
CA PRO A 457 -16.46 17.74 8.68
C PRO A 457 -16.99 19.13 9.06
N ASN A 458 -18.31 19.30 9.07
CA ASN A 458 -19.01 20.57 9.36
C ASN A 458 -18.64 21.76 8.44
N ASP A 459 -17.97 21.52 7.33
CA ASP A 459 -17.51 22.57 6.40
C ASP A 459 -18.10 22.35 5.02
N LYS A 460 -17.69 21.30 4.30
CA LYS A 460 -18.14 21.05 2.93
C LYS A 460 -17.93 19.61 2.47
N ILE A 461 -18.69 19.20 1.48
CA ILE A 461 -18.40 18.06 0.61
C ILE A 461 -17.69 18.57 -0.65
N ILE A 462 -16.65 17.85 -1.08
CA ILE A 462 -15.85 18.18 -2.27
C ILE A 462 -15.90 17.00 -3.22
N ALA A 463 -16.16 17.28 -4.50
CA ALA A 463 -16.02 16.32 -5.59
C ALA A 463 -14.71 16.54 -6.34
N ILE A 464 -13.94 15.46 -6.53
CA ILE A 464 -12.58 15.50 -7.08
C ILE A 464 -12.48 14.50 -8.22
N ARG A 465 -11.90 14.92 -9.35
CA ARG A 465 -11.57 14.03 -10.46
C ARG A 465 -10.30 13.21 -10.13
N PRO A 466 -10.35 11.87 -10.15
CA PRO A 466 -9.23 11.02 -9.69
C PRO A 466 -8.21 10.65 -10.79
N ASP A 467 -8.21 11.36 -11.91
CA ASP A 467 -7.36 11.13 -13.08
C ASP A 467 -6.07 11.96 -13.08
N GLY A 468 -5.85 12.76 -12.04
CA GLY A 468 -4.70 13.65 -11.92
C GLY A 468 -3.38 13.01 -11.46
N ARG A 469 -2.35 13.86 -11.34
CA ARG A 469 -1.01 13.52 -10.82
C ARG A 469 -0.44 14.67 -10.00
N GLY A 470 0.28 14.34 -8.92
CA GLY A 470 0.91 15.30 -8.03
C GLY A 470 -0.12 16.10 -7.21
N ASP A 471 0.21 17.35 -6.88
CA ASP A 471 -0.75 18.24 -6.21
C ASP A 471 -1.81 18.73 -7.22
N VAL A 472 -3.06 18.32 -6.99
CA VAL A 472 -4.21 18.61 -7.86
C VAL A 472 -5.19 19.60 -7.25
N THR A 473 -4.82 20.24 -6.13
CA THR A 473 -5.67 21.14 -5.33
C THR A 473 -6.34 22.24 -6.16
N LYS A 474 -5.66 22.75 -7.20
CA LYS A 474 -6.20 23.84 -8.04
C LYS A 474 -6.82 23.37 -9.35
N THR A 475 -6.68 22.09 -9.69
CA THR A 475 -6.94 21.60 -11.05
C THR A 475 -8.05 20.57 -11.12
N HIS A 476 -8.25 19.73 -10.09
CA HIS A 476 -9.15 18.56 -10.17
C HIS A 476 -10.40 18.65 -9.30
N LEU A 477 -10.58 19.72 -8.53
CA LEU A 477 -11.83 19.98 -7.84
C LEU A 477 -12.91 20.24 -8.90
N ALA A 478 -13.97 19.43 -8.88
CA ALA A 478 -15.08 19.53 -9.82
C ALA A 478 -16.15 20.49 -9.29
N TRP A 479 -16.52 20.32 -8.02
CA TRP A 479 -17.48 21.16 -7.31
C TRP A 479 -17.34 20.98 -5.79
N SER A 480 -17.94 21.87 -5.02
CA SER A 480 -18.10 21.76 -3.57
C SER A 480 -19.48 22.25 -3.13
N TYR A 481 -19.95 21.76 -1.98
CA TYR A 481 -21.22 22.16 -1.37
C TYR A 481 -21.06 22.20 0.16
N ASP A 482 -21.62 23.20 0.84
CA ASP A 482 -21.27 23.56 2.23
C ASP A 482 -22.46 23.68 3.20
N GLU A 483 -23.69 23.34 2.77
CA GLU A 483 -24.85 23.35 3.67
C GLU A 483 -25.07 21.96 4.30
N ASN A 484 -25.46 21.90 5.58
CA ASN A 484 -25.89 20.68 6.28
C ASN A 484 -24.87 19.51 6.23
N ILE A 485 -23.58 19.83 6.37
CA ILE A 485 -22.48 18.87 6.23
C ILE A 485 -22.25 18.08 7.52
N PRO A 486 -22.14 16.75 7.47
CA PRO A 486 -21.91 15.92 8.65
C PRO A 486 -20.50 16.05 9.21
N ASP A 487 -20.40 15.69 10.48
CA ASP A 487 -19.15 15.39 11.16
C ASP A 487 -18.83 13.89 11.23
N ILE A 488 -19.84 13.01 11.21
CA ILE A 488 -19.68 11.55 11.38
C ILE A 488 -20.13 10.73 10.15
N PRO A 489 -21.40 10.79 9.68
CA PRO A 489 -21.84 9.93 8.59
C PRO A 489 -21.08 10.17 7.29
N SER A 490 -20.76 9.09 6.57
CA SER A 490 -20.17 9.19 5.23
C SER A 490 -21.26 9.49 4.19
N PRO A 491 -20.93 10.14 3.05
CA PRO A 491 -21.89 10.29 1.96
C PRO A 491 -22.18 8.93 1.32
N VAL A 492 -23.31 8.82 0.61
CA VAL A 492 -23.65 7.64 -0.21
C VAL A 492 -24.18 8.07 -1.56
N SER A 493 -24.01 7.24 -2.59
CA SER A 493 -24.44 7.58 -3.95
C SER A 493 -25.03 6.40 -4.70
N ASN A 494 -26.06 6.66 -5.49
CA ASN A 494 -26.59 5.71 -6.49
C ASN A 494 -26.01 5.96 -7.90
N GLY A 495 -25.01 6.83 -8.02
CA GLY A 495 -24.37 7.24 -9.29
C GLY A 495 -25.04 8.44 -9.97
N ALA A 496 -26.32 8.69 -9.75
CA ALA A 496 -27.01 9.89 -10.24
C ALA A 496 -26.98 11.02 -9.19
N PHE A 497 -27.20 10.65 -7.93
CA PHE A 497 -27.24 11.58 -6.80
C PHE A 497 -26.23 11.17 -5.72
N VAL A 498 -25.75 12.14 -4.96
CA VAL A 498 -25.04 11.95 -3.70
C VAL A 498 -25.98 12.40 -2.58
N PHE A 499 -26.12 11.56 -1.57
CA PHE A 499 -26.90 11.83 -0.38
C PHE A 499 -25.96 12.03 0.80
N VAL A 500 -26.15 13.15 1.49
CA VAL A 500 -25.39 13.55 2.66
C VAL A 500 -26.36 13.63 3.83
N VAL A 501 -26.00 13.06 4.98
CA VAL A 501 -26.85 13.05 6.16
C VAL A 501 -26.10 13.69 7.31
N SER A 502 -26.56 14.85 7.76
CA SER A 502 -25.97 15.53 8.92
C SER A 502 -26.31 14.77 10.21
N THR A 503 -25.48 14.91 11.24
CA THR A 503 -25.71 14.26 12.53
C THR A 503 -27.03 14.66 13.19
N PRO A 504 -27.54 15.90 13.08
CA PRO A 504 -28.90 16.24 13.51
C PRO A 504 -30.05 15.60 12.72
N GLY A 505 -29.77 14.98 11.56
CA GLY A 505 -30.77 14.25 10.77
C GLY A 505 -31.26 14.96 9.51
N VAL A 506 -30.53 15.97 9.01
CA VAL A 506 -30.86 16.59 7.73
C VAL A 506 -30.27 15.76 6.59
N VAL A 507 -31.14 15.24 5.72
CA VAL A 507 -30.74 14.55 4.50
C VAL A 507 -30.72 15.57 3.35
N THR A 508 -29.59 15.71 2.68
CA THR A 508 -29.42 16.54 1.48
C THR A 508 -29.15 15.66 0.27
N CYS A 509 -29.92 15.87 -0.81
CA CYS A 509 -29.73 15.22 -2.10
C CYS A 509 -29.07 16.21 -3.07
N LEU A 510 -27.90 15.84 -3.57
CA LEU A 510 -27.12 16.61 -4.55
C LEU A 510 -27.03 15.82 -5.86
N ASP A 511 -27.14 16.50 -6.99
CA ASP A 511 -26.75 15.93 -8.28
C ASP A 511 -25.26 15.54 -8.23
N ALA A 512 -24.93 14.29 -8.50
CA ALA A 512 -23.58 13.76 -8.29
C ALA A 512 -22.53 14.44 -9.20
N LYS A 513 -22.93 14.93 -10.37
CA LYS A 513 -21.99 15.51 -11.35
C LYS A 513 -21.76 16.99 -11.14
N THR A 514 -22.77 17.72 -10.68
CA THR A 514 -22.77 19.19 -10.61
C THR A 514 -22.75 19.74 -9.18
N GLY A 515 -23.13 18.94 -8.18
CA GLY A 515 -23.28 19.38 -6.80
C GLY A 515 -24.53 20.23 -6.55
N ALA A 516 -25.41 20.38 -7.54
CA ALA A 516 -26.66 21.13 -7.38
C ALA A 516 -27.60 20.41 -6.39
N LYS A 517 -28.08 21.13 -5.37
CA LYS A 517 -29.09 20.61 -4.44
C LYS A 517 -30.41 20.37 -5.17
N ALA A 518 -30.88 19.12 -5.12
CA ALA A 518 -32.22 18.74 -5.57
C ALA A 518 -33.25 19.01 -4.47
N TRP A 519 -32.96 18.57 -3.24
CA TRP A 519 -33.79 18.78 -2.05
C TRP A 519 -32.98 18.54 -0.78
N ASP A 520 -33.48 19.07 0.34
CA ASP A 520 -33.10 18.66 1.69
C ASP A 520 -34.37 18.41 2.54
N HIS A 521 -34.21 17.62 3.61
CA HIS A 521 -35.29 17.35 4.57
C HIS A 521 -34.72 17.05 5.96
N ASP A 522 -35.26 17.70 6.98
CA ASP A 522 -34.89 17.46 8.38
C ASP A 522 -35.82 16.43 9.02
N PHE A 523 -35.24 15.34 9.52
CA PHE A 523 -35.97 14.28 10.22
C PHE A 523 -36.02 14.47 11.73
N GLU A 524 -35.33 15.48 12.26
CA GLU A 524 -35.13 15.70 13.70
C GLU A 524 -34.65 14.41 14.40
N LEU A 525 -33.71 13.72 13.75
CA LEU A 525 -33.25 12.40 14.10
C LEU A 525 -31.73 12.39 14.19
N GLU A 526 -31.18 12.19 15.38
CA GLU A 526 -29.72 12.06 15.54
C GLU A 526 -29.22 10.82 14.76
N VAL A 527 -28.30 10.99 13.81
CA VAL A 527 -27.77 9.92 12.94
C VAL A 527 -26.25 9.86 13.05
N ASN A 528 -25.73 8.70 13.50
CA ASN A 528 -24.29 8.40 13.50
C ASN A 528 -23.93 7.34 12.45
N ALA A 529 -24.89 6.45 12.15
CA ALA A 529 -24.71 5.40 11.17
C ALA A 529 -24.74 6.00 9.75
N THR A 530 -23.80 5.59 8.90
CA THR A 530 -23.87 5.93 7.47
C THR A 530 -25.10 5.23 6.87
N PRO A 531 -25.96 5.95 6.13
CA PRO A 531 -27.11 5.32 5.47
C PRO A 531 -26.65 4.30 4.43
N ALA A 532 -27.56 3.46 3.94
CA ALA A 532 -27.27 2.53 2.84
C ALA A 532 -28.36 2.62 1.77
N ILE A 533 -27.98 2.39 0.51
CA ILE A 533 -28.90 2.40 -0.63
C ILE A 533 -29.13 0.96 -1.10
N ALA A 534 -30.37 0.50 -1.03
CA ALA A 534 -30.82 -0.75 -1.63
C ALA A 534 -31.63 -0.43 -2.88
N LYS A 535 -31.02 -0.61 -4.06
CA LYS A 535 -31.58 -0.24 -5.36
C LYS A 535 -31.98 1.24 -5.43
N ASP A 536 -33.23 1.55 -5.13
CA ASP A 536 -33.83 2.87 -5.19
C ASP A 536 -34.34 3.36 -3.83
N LYS A 537 -33.98 2.67 -2.74
CA LYS A 537 -34.39 3.00 -1.37
C LYS A 537 -33.17 3.33 -0.50
N ILE A 538 -33.19 4.48 0.17
CA ILE A 538 -32.21 4.86 1.20
C ILE A 538 -32.71 4.36 2.55
N ILE A 539 -31.87 3.67 3.30
CA ILE A 539 -32.14 3.19 4.65
C ILE A 539 -31.28 4.02 5.61
N MET A 540 -31.95 4.83 6.43
CA MET A 540 -31.31 5.70 7.41
C MET A 540 -31.71 5.25 8.81
N ALA A 541 -30.72 4.97 9.66
CA ALA A 541 -30.93 4.55 11.03
C ALA A 541 -30.47 5.64 12.00
N GLY A 542 -31.41 6.17 12.77
CA GLY A 542 -31.12 7.10 13.84
C GLY A 542 -30.65 6.39 15.11
N LYS A 543 -29.84 7.11 15.88
CA LYS A 543 -29.17 6.63 17.08
C LYS A 543 -30.10 6.01 18.11
N LYS A 544 -31.33 6.53 18.27
CA LYS A 544 -32.33 6.02 19.22
C LYS A 544 -33.14 4.82 18.71
N GLY A 545 -32.75 4.21 17.59
CA GLY A 545 -33.39 3.00 17.07
C GLY A 545 -34.48 3.24 16.03
N ARG A 546 -34.75 4.49 15.67
CA ARG A 546 -35.70 4.83 14.60
C ARG A 546 -35.06 4.63 13.24
N VAL A 547 -35.72 3.87 12.37
CA VAL A 547 -35.29 3.65 10.99
C VAL A 547 -36.27 4.32 10.05
N VAL A 548 -35.74 5.04 9.06
CA VAL A 548 -36.51 5.71 8.01
C VAL A 548 -36.04 5.19 6.66
N ILE A 549 -36.98 4.92 5.76
CA ILE A 549 -36.73 4.51 4.38
C ILE A 549 -37.22 5.60 3.43
N LEU A 550 -36.34 6.08 2.55
CA LEU A 550 -36.61 7.15 1.60
C LEU A 550 -36.45 6.66 0.16
N GLN A 551 -37.11 7.31 -0.78
CA GLN A 551 -36.77 7.17 -2.20
C GLN A 551 -35.39 7.78 -2.47
N ALA A 552 -34.51 7.02 -3.14
CA ALA A 552 -33.20 7.49 -3.61
C ALA A 552 -33.35 8.22 -4.96
N GLY A 553 -34.01 9.38 -4.97
CA GLY A 553 -34.32 10.10 -6.21
C GLY A 553 -34.28 11.62 -6.10
N ALA A 554 -34.61 12.28 -7.22
CA ALA A 554 -34.60 13.74 -7.37
C ALA A 554 -35.70 14.46 -6.58
N GLU A 555 -36.68 13.71 -6.06
CA GLU A 555 -37.76 14.24 -5.22
C GLU A 555 -37.71 13.57 -3.86
N PHE A 556 -37.94 14.37 -2.82
CA PHE A 556 -38.13 13.86 -1.47
C PHE A 556 -39.38 12.99 -1.39
N LYS A 557 -39.22 11.76 -0.91
CA LYS A 557 -40.34 10.87 -0.61
C LYS A 557 -39.96 9.89 0.49
N GLU A 558 -40.61 10.03 1.65
CA GLU A 558 -40.57 9.00 2.70
C GLU A 558 -41.43 7.80 2.29
N LEU A 559 -40.87 6.61 2.39
CA LEU A 559 -41.52 5.35 2.01
C LEU A 559 -41.98 4.57 3.23
N ALA A 560 -41.18 4.56 4.30
CA ALA A 560 -41.53 3.87 5.54
C ALA A 560 -40.76 4.44 6.73
N ARG A 561 -41.29 4.19 7.93
CA ARG A 561 -40.64 4.51 9.21
C ARG A 561 -41.07 3.50 10.27
N PHE A 562 -40.12 3.03 11.06
CA PHE A 562 -40.37 2.11 12.17
C PHE A 562 -39.31 2.26 13.26
N ASP A 563 -39.60 1.73 14.45
CA ASP A 563 -38.70 1.79 15.61
C ASP A 563 -38.22 0.38 16.00
N LEU A 564 -36.93 0.23 16.26
CA LEU A 564 -36.34 -0.98 16.84
C LEU A 564 -36.21 -0.91 18.36
N GLY A 565 -36.39 0.28 18.96
CA GLY A 565 -36.34 0.49 20.41
C GLY A 565 -34.95 0.29 21.05
N GLU A 566 -33.90 0.17 20.23
CA GLU A 566 -32.53 -0.10 20.66
C GLU A 566 -31.59 0.88 19.97
N GLU A 567 -30.52 1.30 20.65
CA GLU A 567 -29.60 2.26 20.05
C GLU A 567 -28.86 1.69 18.84
N ILE A 568 -28.62 2.50 17.81
CA ILE A 568 -27.97 2.10 16.56
C ILE A 568 -26.81 3.04 16.27
N PHE A 569 -25.61 2.46 16.16
CA PHE A 569 -24.41 3.19 15.74
C PHE A 569 -23.80 2.61 14.45
N ALA A 570 -24.10 1.35 14.17
CA ALA A 570 -23.56 0.63 13.03
C ALA A 570 -24.35 0.92 11.75
N SER A 571 -23.63 1.00 10.63
CA SER A 571 -24.23 1.19 9.32
C SER A 571 -24.85 -0.13 8.81
N PRO A 572 -25.97 -0.10 8.07
CA PRO A 572 -26.59 -1.31 7.54
C PRO A 572 -25.71 -2.03 6.52
N ALA A 573 -25.77 -3.36 6.49
CA ALA A 573 -25.22 -4.18 5.41
C ALA A 573 -26.34 -4.78 4.56
N LEU A 574 -26.18 -4.76 3.24
CA LEU A 574 -27.23 -5.12 2.29
C LEU A 574 -26.79 -6.30 1.43
N VAL A 575 -27.39 -7.47 1.63
CA VAL A 575 -27.08 -8.69 0.85
C VAL A 575 -28.33 -9.53 0.69
N ALA A 576 -28.56 -10.05 -0.51
CA ALA A 576 -29.62 -11.02 -0.81
C ALA A 576 -31.00 -10.62 -0.26
N ASP A 577 -31.48 -9.44 -0.66
CA ASP A 577 -32.79 -8.88 -0.26
C ASP A 577 -33.00 -8.73 1.26
N ARG A 578 -31.89 -8.61 1.99
CA ARG A 578 -31.86 -8.46 3.44
C ARG A 578 -30.99 -7.29 3.88
N ILE A 579 -31.41 -6.69 4.98
CA ILE A 579 -30.69 -5.70 5.78
C ILE A 579 -30.18 -6.42 7.01
N TYR A 580 -28.86 -6.39 7.21
CA TYR A 580 -28.25 -6.77 8.46
C TYR A 580 -27.92 -5.50 9.23
N LEU A 581 -28.47 -5.35 10.42
CA LEU A 581 -28.35 -4.14 11.21
C LEU A 581 -28.00 -4.48 12.65
N ARG A 582 -26.89 -3.93 13.12
CA ARG A 582 -26.44 -4.06 14.50
C ARG A 582 -26.99 -2.91 15.34
N THR A 583 -27.63 -3.25 16.44
CA THR A 583 -27.96 -2.34 17.54
C THR A 583 -26.93 -2.49 18.67
N ALA A 584 -27.08 -1.71 19.73
CA ALA A 584 -26.23 -1.82 20.91
C ALA A 584 -26.33 -3.19 21.61
N VAL A 585 -27.41 -3.94 21.42
CA VAL A 585 -27.68 -5.20 22.15
C VAL A 585 -27.97 -6.40 21.25
N ALA A 586 -28.18 -6.22 19.95
CA ALA A 586 -28.58 -7.28 19.04
C ALA A 586 -28.11 -7.07 17.60
N LEU A 587 -28.15 -8.15 16.83
CA LEU A 587 -28.02 -8.18 15.38
C LEU A 587 -29.39 -8.57 14.81
N TYR A 588 -29.90 -7.76 13.89
CA TYR A 588 -31.13 -7.99 13.16
C TYR A 588 -30.84 -8.43 11.74
N CYS A 589 -31.66 -9.33 11.21
CA CYS A 589 -31.85 -9.52 9.78
C CYS A 589 -33.30 -9.16 9.42
N ILE A 590 -33.46 -8.13 8.60
CA ILE A 590 -34.73 -7.61 8.11
C ILE A 590 -34.79 -7.87 6.61
N GLY A 591 -35.87 -8.41 6.07
CA GLY A 591 -35.98 -8.77 4.66
C GLY A 591 -36.78 -10.04 4.45
N ALA A 592 -36.68 -10.59 3.24
CA ALA A 592 -37.31 -11.87 2.92
C ALA A 592 -36.50 -13.05 3.51
N PRO A 593 -37.15 -14.08 4.07
CA PRO A 593 -36.46 -15.34 4.36
C PRO A 593 -35.92 -15.92 3.05
N LYS A 594 -34.66 -16.38 3.07
CA LYS A 594 -34.03 -17.02 1.92
C LYS A 594 -34.86 -18.29 1.62
N PRO A 595 -35.24 -18.54 0.36
CA PRO A 595 -35.97 -19.75 0.00
C PRO A 595 -35.18 -20.96 0.52
N ASN A 596 -35.83 -21.85 1.28
CA ASN A 596 -35.19 -23.06 1.78
C ASN A 596 -34.68 -23.88 0.58
N ALA A 597 -33.37 -24.12 0.52
CA ALA A 597 -32.75 -24.95 -0.52
C ALA A 597 -33.23 -26.42 -0.51
N GLN A 598 -34.03 -26.82 0.49
CA GLN A 598 -34.66 -28.14 0.60
C GLN A 598 -36.11 -28.20 0.12
N ALA A 599 -36.70 -27.08 -0.32
CA ALA A 599 -38.02 -27.10 -0.95
C ALA A 599 -37.86 -27.12 -2.47
N THR A 600 -37.42 -28.27 -3.01
CA THR A 600 -37.71 -28.60 -4.41
C THR A 600 -38.95 -29.50 -4.38
N PRO A 601 -40.00 -29.22 -5.17
CA PRO A 601 -41.25 -29.98 -5.14
C PRO A 601 -41.08 -31.47 -5.45
#